data_AF-A0A7V7JKT9-F1
#
_entry.id   AF-A0A7V7JKT9-F1
#
_cell.length_a   1.000
_cell.length_b   1.000
_cell.length_c   1.000
_cell.angle_alpha   90.00
_cell.angle_beta   90.00
_cell.angle_gamma   90.00
#
_symmetry.space_group_name_H-M   'P 1'
#
loop_
_entity.id
_entity.type
_entity.pdbx_description
1 polymer ?
#
loop_
_entity_poly.entity_id
_entity_poly.type
_entity_poly.pdbx_seq_one_letter_code
_entity_poly.pdbx_strand_id
1 'polypeptide(L)'
;MMSFLLALERLRLAGKLAIGFGVMLLGTIGLGLYSLQTQDLLEQDIHSIAEADLRGLSNLKDARIELAKMGRALRQAILAPDIAERDRALAQLAEAESGIHREVEEARLRIFREENRANLAQFEDTYAAYRANIDQAVSMLRMTPGDAVAFVITPSFQQIGAAADATLEAVAESKETGAMERARQASERAVRAQRATVLLLLGGSGFGL
;
A
#
# COMPACT_ATOMS: atom_id res chain seq x y z
N MET A 1 -37.92 -33.46 -22.05
CA MET A 1 -36.71 -33.24 -22.86
C MET A 1 -36.91 -33.57 -24.34
N MET A 2 -37.71 -34.58 -24.71
CA MET A 2 -37.99 -34.95 -26.12
C MET A 2 -38.91 -33.97 -26.89
N SER A 3 -39.79 -33.22 -26.20
CA SER A 3 -40.78 -32.34 -26.85
C SER A 3 -40.19 -31.07 -27.49
N PHE A 4 -39.00 -30.65 -27.07
CA PHE A 4 -38.35 -29.45 -27.63
C PHE A 4 -37.77 -29.74 -29.03
N LEU A 5 -37.24 -30.95 -29.23
CA LEU A 5 -36.70 -31.42 -30.50
C LEU A 5 -37.81 -31.61 -31.57
N LEU A 6 -38.99 -32.07 -31.17
CA LEU A 6 -40.15 -32.24 -32.05
C LEU A 6 -40.77 -30.90 -32.50
N ALA A 7 -40.70 -29.85 -31.68
CA ALA A 7 -41.15 -28.51 -32.06
C ALA A 7 -40.22 -27.84 -33.08
N LEU A 8 -38.91 -28.15 -33.02
CA LEU A 8 -37.90 -27.70 -33.98
C LEU A 8 -38.05 -28.35 -35.36
N GLU A 9 -38.56 -29.59 -35.44
CA GLU A 9 -38.73 -30.31 -36.70
C GLU A 9 -39.77 -29.68 -37.65
N ARG A 10 -40.78 -28.97 -37.12
CA ARG A 10 -41.88 -28.37 -37.90
C ARG A 10 -41.62 -26.97 -38.44
N LEU A 11 -40.50 -26.34 -38.08
CA LEU A 11 -40.16 -24.98 -38.50
C LEU A 11 -39.43 -24.99 -39.86
N ARG A 12 -39.88 -24.13 -40.79
CA ARG A 12 -39.20 -23.86 -42.07
C ARG A 12 -37.72 -23.56 -41.82
N LEU A 13 -36.85 -23.95 -42.75
CA LEU A 13 -35.39 -23.83 -42.68
C LEU A 13 -34.90 -22.48 -42.11
N ALA A 14 -35.57 -21.38 -42.48
CA ALA A 14 -35.27 -20.03 -42.01
C ALA A 14 -35.47 -19.83 -40.49
N GLY A 15 -36.45 -20.49 -39.87
CA GLY A 15 -36.69 -20.43 -38.42
C GLY A 15 -35.63 -21.17 -37.61
N LYS A 16 -35.13 -22.31 -38.11
CA LYS A 16 -33.99 -23.02 -37.51
C LYS A 16 -32.72 -22.17 -37.56
N LEU A 17 -32.48 -21.49 -38.68
CA LEU A 17 -31.33 -20.60 -38.86
C LEU A 17 -31.42 -19.36 -37.96
N ALA A 18 -32.61 -18.76 -37.85
CA ALA A 18 -32.84 -17.61 -36.98
C ALA A 18 -32.64 -17.93 -35.49
N ILE A 19 -33.04 -19.13 -35.04
CA ILE A 19 -32.80 -19.59 -33.66
C ILE A 19 -31.30 -19.79 -33.41
N GLY A 20 -30.58 -20.46 -34.31
CA GLY A 20 -29.13 -20.64 -34.20
C GLY A 20 -28.39 -19.29 -34.16
N PHE A 21 -28.75 -18.37 -35.04
CA PHE A 21 -28.15 -17.04 -35.08
C PHE A 21 -28.50 -16.21 -33.84
N GLY A 22 -29.73 -16.30 -33.34
CA GLY A 22 -30.16 -15.63 -32.11
C GLY A 22 -29.42 -16.11 -30.87
N VAL A 23 -29.17 -17.41 -30.74
CA VAL A 23 -28.36 -17.98 -29.65
C VAL A 23 -26.90 -17.52 -29.75
N MET A 24 -26.34 -17.50 -30.95
CA MET A 24 -24.96 -17.03 -31.18
C MET A 24 -24.80 -15.54 -30.85
N LEU A 25 -25.78 -14.71 -31.23
CA LEU A 25 -25.80 -13.28 -30.94
C LEU A 25 -25.94 -13.01 -29.43
N LEU A 26 -26.85 -13.72 -28.76
CA LEU A 26 -27.02 -13.66 -27.30
C LEU A 26 -25.76 -14.12 -26.55
N GLY A 27 -25.08 -15.15 -27.03
CA GLY A 27 -23.80 -15.60 -26.48
C GLY A 27 -22.71 -14.53 -26.60
N THR A 28 -22.65 -13.84 -27.74
CA THR A 28 -21.69 -12.75 -27.98
C THR A 28 -21.97 -11.54 -27.09
N ILE A 29 -23.25 -11.16 -26.94
CA ILE A 29 -23.67 -10.06 -26.06
C ILE A 29 -23.42 -10.40 -24.59
N GLY A 30 -23.69 -11.63 -24.16
CA GLY A 30 -23.41 -12.10 -22.81
C GLY A 30 -21.91 -12.10 -22.49
N LEU A 31 -21.07 -12.54 -23.44
CA LEU A 31 -19.61 -12.46 -23.34
C LEU A 31 -19.12 -11.01 -23.29
N GLY A 32 -19.71 -10.11 -24.08
CA GLY A 32 -19.39 -8.69 -24.07
C GLY A 32 -19.70 -8.01 -22.72
N LEU A 33 -20.88 -8.27 -22.16
CA LEU A 33 -21.29 -7.76 -20.85
C LEU A 33 -20.43 -8.32 -19.70
N TYR A 34 -20.12 -9.62 -19.74
CA TYR A 34 -19.26 -10.26 -18.74
C TYR A 34 -17.81 -9.75 -18.82
N SER A 35 -17.31 -9.51 -20.03
CA SER A 35 -15.98 -8.92 -20.26
C SER A 35 -15.90 -7.49 -19.72
N LEU A 36 -16.93 -6.67 -19.93
CA LEU A 36 -16.98 -5.28 -19.45
C LEU A 36 -17.01 -5.22 -17.91
N GLN A 37 -17.85 -6.03 -17.25
CA GLN A 37 -17.89 -6.08 -15.78
C GLN A 37 -16.57 -6.59 -15.17
N THR A 38 -15.89 -7.52 -15.83
CA THR A 38 -14.61 -8.05 -15.34
C THR A 38 -13.47 -7.06 -15.53
N GLN A 39 -13.51 -6.22 -16.58
CA GLN A 39 -12.53 -5.17 -16.83
C GLN A 39 -12.64 -4.04 -15.81
N ASP A 40 -13.85 -3.56 -15.50
CA ASP A 40 -14.05 -2.48 -14.52
C ASP A 40 -13.57 -2.87 -13.12
N LEU A 41 -13.78 -4.13 -12.72
CA LEU A 41 -13.29 -4.66 -11.44
C LEU A 41 -11.75 -4.80 -11.41
N LEU A 42 -11.13 -5.18 -12.53
CA LEU A 42 -9.67 -5.28 -12.64
C LEU A 42 -9.02 -3.89 -12.59
N GLU A 43 -9.61 -2.90 -13.25
CA GLU A 43 -9.07 -1.54 -13.32
C GLU A 43 -9.13 -0.84 -11.96
N GLN A 44 -10.24 -1.00 -11.22
CA GLN A 44 -10.37 -0.47 -9.86
C GLN A 44 -9.45 -1.18 -8.86
N ASP A 45 -9.30 -2.51 -8.95
CA ASP A 45 -8.38 -3.26 -8.08
C ASP A 45 -6.92 -2.80 -8.32
N ILE A 46 -6.51 -2.64 -9.58
CA ILE A 46 -5.15 -2.17 -9.93
C ILE A 46 -4.90 -0.73 -9.47
N HIS A 47 -5.85 0.19 -9.69
CA HIS A 47 -5.70 1.58 -9.24
C HIS A 47 -5.64 1.69 -7.72
N SER A 48 -6.45 0.93 -6.98
CA SER A 48 -6.42 0.95 -5.52
C SER A 48 -5.11 0.41 -4.93
N ILE A 49 -4.55 -0.66 -5.52
CA ILE A 49 -3.25 -1.23 -5.12
C ILE A 49 -2.12 -0.25 -5.45
N ALA A 50 -2.12 0.32 -6.66
CA ALA A 50 -1.07 1.23 -7.10
C ALA A 50 -1.07 2.55 -6.31
N GLU A 51 -2.23 3.10 -5.99
CA GLU A 51 -2.32 4.45 -5.45
C GLU A 51 -2.43 4.50 -3.92
N ALA A 52 -3.18 3.61 -3.29
CA ALA A 52 -3.37 3.63 -1.83
C ALA A 52 -2.31 2.82 -1.08
N ASP A 53 -1.81 1.73 -1.67
CA ASP A 53 -0.82 0.88 -1.00
C ASP A 53 0.61 1.33 -1.28
N LEU A 54 0.99 1.54 -2.55
CA LEU A 54 2.37 1.90 -2.87
C LEU A 54 2.73 3.32 -2.41
N ARG A 55 1.85 4.32 -2.59
CA ARG A 55 2.15 5.68 -2.09
C ARG A 55 2.15 5.75 -0.57
N GLY A 56 1.19 5.10 0.09
CA GLY A 56 1.18 5.03 1.56
C GLY A 56 2.40 4.30 2.12
N LEU A 57 2.88 3.26 1.44
CA LEU A 57 4.11 2.56 1.78
C LEU A 57 5.35 3.43 1.53
N SER A 58 5.38 4.19 0.42
CA SER A 58 6.47 5.14 0.14
C SER A 58 6.60 6.14 1.27
N ASN A 59 5.49 6.80 1.64
CA ASN A 59 5.51 7.82 2.67
C ASN A 59 5.96 7.26 4.03
N LEU A 60 5.57 6.02 4.38
CA LEU A 60 6.09 5.36 5.59
C LEU A 60 7.61 5.10 5.50
N LYS A 61 8.12 4.68 4.35
CA LYS A 61 9.57 4.48 4.12
C LYS A 61 10.32 5.82 4.15
N ASP A 62 9.75 6.87 3.57
CA ASP A 62 10.30 8.22 3.58
C ASP A 62 10.33 8.79 5.02
N ALA A 63 9.26 8.58 5.81
CA ALA A 63 9.24 8.92 7.23
C ALA A 63 10.36 8.24 8.03
N ARG A 64 10.64 6.95 7.76
CA ARG A 64 11.77 6.23 8.38
C ARG A 64 13.12 6.82 7.99
N ILE A 65 13.28 7.20 6.72
CA ILE A 65 14.50 7.88 6.24
C ILE A 65 14.70 9.19 7.01
N GLU A 66 13.64 9.99 7.18
CA GLU A 66 13.68 11.23 7.94
C GLU A 66 13.95 10.99 9.43
N LEU A 67 13.37 9.96 10.05
CA LEU A 67 13.68 9.54 11.43
C LEU A 67 15.17 9.23 11.61
N ALA A 68 15.76 8.50 10.65
CA ALA A 68 17.18 8.20 10.65
C ALA A 68 18.04 9.45 10.41
N LYS A 69 17.61 10.38 9.53
CA LYS A 69 18.27 11.68 9.33
C LYS A 69 18.26 12.49 10.62
N MET A 70 17.14 12.52 11.33
CA MET A 70 17.00 13.24 12.61
C MET A 70 18.04 12.75 13.65
N GLY A 71 18.15 11.43 13.83
CA GLY A 71 19.14 10.85 14.73
C GLY A 71 20.60 11.10 14.29
N ARG A 72 20.88 11.18 12.98
CA ARG A 72 22.22 11.53 12.46
C ARG A 72 22.54 13.00 12.67
N ALA A 73 21.61 13.88 12.35
CA ALA A 73 21.74 15.33 12.51
C ALA A 73 22.02 15.71 13.97
N LEU A 74 21.33 15.08 14.93
CA LEU A 74 21.63 15.28 16.35
C LEU A 74 23.08 14.91 16.70
N ARG A 75 23.56 13.74 16.24
CA ARG A 75 24.95 13.32 16.50
C ARG A 75 25.95 14.25 15.83
N GLN A 76 25.66 14.74 14.63
CA GLN A 76 26.48 15.75 13.95
C GLN A 76 26.53 17.06 14.73
N ALA A 77 25.40 17.52 15.30
CA ALA A 77 25.37 18.72 16.13
C ALA A 77 26.21 18.57 17.41
N ILE A 78 26.19 17.37 18.01
CA ILE A 78 26.98 17.04 19.20
C ILE A 78 28.48 16.99 18.87
N LEU A 79 28.86 16.43 17.73
CA LEU A 79 30.26 16.26 17.30
C LEU A 79 30.81 17.49 16.54
N ALA A 80 30.00 18.51 16.30
CA ALA A 80 30.38 19.67 15.51
C ALA A 80 31.58 20.41 16.14
N PRO A 81 32.63 20.72 15.35
CA PRO A 81 33.86 21.34 15.84
C PRO A 81 33.66 22.82 16.20
N ASP A 82 32.67 23.47 15.60
CA ASP A 82 32.35 24.88 15.81
C ASP A 82 30.83 25.14 15.82
N ILE A 83 30.48 26.39 16.12
CA ILE A 83 29.08 26.82 16.23
C ILE A 83 28.37 26.79 14.88
N ALA A 84 29.06 27.11 13.78
CA ALA A 84 28.45 27.18 12.45
C ALA A 84 28.06 25.78 11.94
N GLU A 85 28.94 24.79 12.11
CA GLU A 85 28.64 23.38 11.81
C GLU A 85 27.53 22.84 12.72
N ARG A 86 27.51 23.24 13.99
CA ARG A 86 26.44 22.87 14.92
C ARG A 86 25.09 23.42 14.48
N ASP A 87 25.02 24.69 14.12
CA ASP A 87 23.78 25.33 13.69
C ASP A 87 23.26 24.72 12.38
N ARG A 88 24.15 24.34 11.45
CA ARG A 88 23.79 23.58 10.24
C ARG A 88 23.18 22.22 10.59
N ALA A 89 23.80 21.47 11.50
CA ALA A 89 23.28 20.18 11.93
C ALA A 89 21.93 20.30 12.66
N LEU A 90 21.73 21.36 13.46
CA LEU A 90 20.43 21.67 14.08
C LEU A 90 19.37 22.08 13.06
N ALA A 91 19.75 22.77 11.98
CA ALA A 91 18.82 23.06 10.89
C ALA A 91 18.40 21.77 10.15
N GLN A 92 19.34 20.85 9.90
CA GLN A 92 19.03 19.52 9.33
C GLN A 92 18.15 18.67 10.25
N LEU A 93 18.32 18.81 11.56
CA LEU A 93 17.47 18.16 12.56
C LEU A 93 16.02 18.65 12.42
N ALA A 94 15.81 19.96 12.35
CA ALA A 94 14.49 20.56 12.20
C ALA A 94 13.85 20.23 10.83
N GLU A 95 14.65 20.17 9.77
CA GLU A 95 14.18 19.75 8.44
C GLU A 95 13.69 18.29 8.47
N ALA A 96 14.47 17.39 9.09
CA ALA A 96 14.08 16.00 9.24
C ALA A 96 12.79 15.84 10.06
N GLU A 97 12.65 16.59 11.16
CA GLU A 97 11.42 16.60 11.98
C GLU A 97 10.19 17.01 11.15
N SER A 98 10.32 18.07 10.34
CA SER A 98 9.26 18.52 9.42
C SER A 98 8.95 17.47 8.36
N GLY A 99 9.98 16.80 7.84
CA GLY A 99 9.84 15.68 6.91
C GLY A 99 9.01 14.54 7.50
N ILE A 100 9.36 14.07 8.71
CA ILE A 100 8.60 13.01 9.41
C ILE A 100 7.14 13.40 9.53
N HIS A 101 6.85 14.62 9.99
CA HIS A 101 5.48 15.09 10.16
C HIS A 101 4.69 15.06 8.85
N ARG A 102 5.26 15.58 7.77
CA ARG A 102 4.63 15.60 6.45
C ARG A 102 4.32 14.19 5.96
N GLU A 103 5.32 13.30 5.96
CA GLU A 103 5.15 11.96 5.41
C GLU A 103 4.15 11.12 6.23
N VAL A 104 4.14 11.29 7.56
CA VAL A 104 3.18 10.63 8.46
C VAL A 104 1.76 11.11 8.22
N GLU A 105 1.55 12.42 8.06
CA GLU A 105 0.21 12.97 7.77
C GLU A 105 -0.31 12.51 6.41
N GLU A 106 0.55 12.44 5.40
CA GLU A 106 0.15 11.89 4.10
C GLU A 106 -0.12 10.38 4.16
N ALA A 107 0.64 9.63 4.96
CA ALA A 107 0.41 8.20 5.18
C ALA A 107 -0.91 7.94 5.92
N ARG A 108 -1.26 8.78 6.90
CA ARG A 108 -2.50 8.71 7.70
C ARG A 108 -3.74 8.69 6.82
N LEU A 109 -3.78 9.50 5.76
CA LEU A 109 -4.89 9.56 4.80
C LEU A 109 -5.13 8.23 4.05
N ARG A 110 -4.14 7.34 4.05
CA ARG A 110 -4.13 6.07 3.30
C ARG A 110 -4.11 4.84 4.22
N ILE A 111 -4.36 5.02 5.52
CA ILE A 111 -4.40 3.94 6.53
C ILE A 111 -5.84 3.70 6.99
N PHE A 112 -6.42 2.61 6.47
CA PHE A 112 -7.82 2.23 6.74
C PHE A 112 -7.96 1.02 7.68
N ARG A 113 -6.96 0.14 7.75
CA ARG A 113 -7.00 -1.06 8.60
C ARG A 113 -6.75 -0.70 10.06
N GLU A 114 -7.53 -1.28 10.96
CA GLU A 114 -7.47 -0.99 12.40
C GLU A 114 -6.09 -1.31 13.00
N GLU A 115 -5.49 -2.44 12.61
CA GLU A 115 -4.12 -2.81 13.00
C GLU A 115 -3.09 -1.73 12.62
N ASN A 116 -3.16 -1.21 11.39
CA ASN A 116 -2.25 -0.17 10.93
C ASN A 116 -2.49 1.18 11.63
N ARG A 117 -3.73 1.46 12.06
CA ARG A 117 -4.05 2.64 12.88
C ARG A 117 -3.46 2.52 14.28
N ALA A 118 -3.57 1.34 14.90
CA ALA A 118 -2.98 1.09 16.21
C ALA A 118 -1.44 1.20 16.16
N ASN A 119 -0.82 0.61 15.15
CA ASN A 119 0.63 0.71 14.97
C ASN A 119 1.09 2.15 14.69
N LEU A 120 0.32 2.93 13.92
CA LEU A 120 0.61 4.35 13.69
C LEU A 120 0.47 5.18 14.97
N ALA A 121 -0.56 4.96 15.77
CA ALA A 121 -0.73 5.62 17.06
C ALA A 121 0.43 5.30 18.02
N GLN A 122 0.85 4.02 18.06
CA GLN A 122 2.01 3.61 18.86
C GLN A 122 3.31 4.28 18.38
N PHE A 123 3.48 4.44 17.07
CA PHE A 123 4.58 5.23 16.51
C PHE A 123 4.53 6.68 17.01
N GLU A 124 3.37 7.34 16.97
CA GLU A 124 3.21 8.74 17.40
C GLU A 124 3.58 8.93 18.87
N ASP A 125 3.13 8.03 19.75
CA ASP A 125 3.47 8.04 21.17
C ASP A 125 4.99 7.88 21.38
N THR A 126 5.58 6.91 20.68
CA THR A 126 7.03 6.62 20.80
C THR A 126 7.88 7.75 20.20
N TYR A 127 7.42 8.34 19.11
CA TYR A 127 8.05 9.47 18.45
C TYR A 127 7.98 10.73 19.31
N ALA A 128 6.86 10.99 19.99
CA ALA A 128 6.75 12.10 20.93
C ALA A 128 7.77 11.97 22.08
N ALA A 129 7.94 10.76 22.63
CA ALA A 129 8.97 10.48 23.63
C ALA A 129 10.39 10.65 23.07
N TYR A 130 10.64 10.19 21.84
CA TYR A 130 11.94 10.38 21.18
C TYR A 130 12.26 11.85 20.97
N ARG A 131 11.30 12.64 20.48
CA ARG A 131 11.42 14.08 20.27
C ARG A 131 11.73 14.82 21.57
N ALA A 132 11.03 14.50 22.65
CA ALA A 132 11.31 15.10 23.97
C ALA A 132 12.76 14.82 24.41
N ASN A 133 13.27 13.62 24.17
CA ASN A 133 14.67 13.30 24.44
C ASN A 133 15.64 14.10 23.55
N ILE A 134 15.31 14.28 22.27
CA ILE A 134 16.13 15.11 21.37
C ILE A 134 16.16 16.56 21.85
N ASP A 135 15.02 17.14 22.21
CA ASP A 135 14.93 18.52 22.71
C ASP A 135 15.76 18.69 23.99
N GLN A 136 15.71 17.70 24.88
CA GLN A 136 16.54 17.65 26.08
C GLN A 136 18.03 17.60 25.71
N ALA A 137 18.43 16.75 24.77
CA ALA A 137 19.82 16.65 24.30
C ALA A 137 20.30 17.96 23.66
N VAL A 138 19.46 18.64 22.87
CA VAL A 138 19.77 19.93 22.25
C VAL A 138 19.90 21.04 23.31
N SER A 139 19.05 21.02 24.33
CA SER A 139 19.16 21.94 25.47
C SER A 139 20.47 21.74 26.24
N MET A 140 20.80 20.49 26.57
CA MET A 140 22.07 20.11 27.21
C MET A 140 23.26 20.52 26.34
N LEU A 141 23.19 20.34 25.01
CA LEU A 141 24.29 20.70 24.10
C LEU A 141 24.65 22.19 24.17
N ARG A 142 23.68 23.06 24.48
CA ARG A 142 23.91 24.51 24.61
C ARG A 142 24.52 24.90 25.96
N MET A 143 24.22 24.15 27.02
CA MET A 143 24.66 24.47 28.39
C MET A 143 25.90 23.68 28.80
N THR A 144 25.85 22.36 28.62
CA THR A 144 26.86 21.38 29.02
C THR A 144 27.04 20.32 27.92
N PRO A 145 27.87 20.58 26.89
CA PRO A 145 28.07 19.66 25.77
C PRO A 145 28.47 18.23 26.16
N GLY A 146 29.24 18.07 27.24
CA GLY A 146 29.63 16.75 27.76
C GLY A 146 28.44 15.92 28.27
N ASP A 147 27.46 16.57 28.91
CA ASP A 147 26.27 15.88 29.41
C ASP A 147 25.35 15.46 28.25
N ALA A 148 25.28 16.26 27.19
CA ALA A 148 24.53 15.91 25.98
C ALA A 148 25.07 14.63 25.32
N VAL A 149 26.40 14.49 25.25
CA VAL A 149 27.06 13.26 24.78
C VAL A 149 26.66 12.08 25.67
N ALA A 150 26.82 12.22 26.99
CA ALA A 150 26.52 11.16 27.96
C ALA A 150 25.04 10.75 27.92
N PHE A 151 24.13 11.69 27.68
CA PHE A 151 22.71 11.44 27.57
C PHE A 151 22.33 10.66 26.30
N VAL A 152 22.86 11.04 25.13
CA VAL A 152 22.53 10.39 23.85
C VAL A 152 23.06 8.97 23.76
N ILE A 153 24.14 8.63 24.46
CA ILE A 153 24.68 7.25 24.50
C ILE A 153 23.95 6.34 25.48
N THR A 154 22.99 6.85 26.27
CA THR A 154 22.24 6.01 27.21
C THR A 154 21.43 4.94 26.48
N PRO A 155 21.30 3.72 27.06
CA PRO A 155 20.46 2.67 26.47
C PRO A 155 19.01 3.10 26.28
N SER A 156 18.46 3.88 27.22
CA SER A 156 17.09 4.40 27.14
C SER A 156 16.88 5.29 25.92
N PHE A 157 17.84 6.18 25.62
CA PHE A 157 17.77 7.04 24.44
C PHE A 157 17.77 6.22 23.14
N GLN A 158 18.69 5.25 23.04
CA GLN A 158 18.82 4.41 21.85
C GLN A 158 17.60 3.49 21.66
N GLN A 159 17.05 2.94 22.73
CA GLN A 159 15.87 2.07 22.70
C GLN A 159 14.62 2.82 22.22
N ILE A 160 14.41 4.06 22.68
CA ILE A 160 13.25 4.87 22.26
C ILE A 160 13.33 5.20 20.75
N GLY A 161 14.51 5.58 20.25
CA GLY A 161 14.71 5.79 18.81
C GLY A 161 14.49 4.51 17.98
N ALA A 162 14.98 3.37 18.46
CA ALA A 162 14.78 2.07 17.80
C ALA A 162 13.31 1.62 17.84
N ALA A 163 12.59 1.88 18.93
CA ALA A 163 11.17 1.56 19.06
C ALA A 163 10.30 2.40 18.09
N ALA A 164 10.65 3.68 17.89
CA ALA A 164 9.98 4.53 16.89
C ALA A 164 10.19 3.98 15.46
N ASP A 165 11.39 3.53 15.11
CA ASP A 165 11.64 2.92 13.80
C ASP A 165 10.90 1.57 13.63
N ALA A 166 10.93 0.72 14.66
CA ALA A 166 10.29 -0.60 14.63
C ALA A 166 8.77 -0.52 14.48
N THR A 167 8.12 0.47 15.09
CA THR A 167 6.67 0.68 14.97
C THR A 167 6.29 1.16 13.56
N LEU A 168 7.06 2.08 12.97
CA LEU A 168 6.90 2.46 11.55
C LEU A 168 7.10 1.27 10.61
N GLU A 169 8.10 0.44 10.88
CA GLU A 169 8.38 -0.75 10.06
C GLU A 169 7.23 -1.75 10.11
N ALA A 170 6.64 -1.99 11.27
CA ALA A 170 5.47 -2.86 11.39
C ALA A 170 4.28 -2.39 10.53
N VAL A 171 4.05 -1.06 10.43
CA VAL A 171 3.03 -0.51 9.52
C VAL A 171 3.40 -0.76 8.06
N ALA A 172 4.67 -0.53 7.70
CA ALA A 172 5.16 -0.71 6.34
C ALA A 172 5.06 -2.18 5.89
N GLU A 173 5.52 -3.13 6.70
CA GLU A 173 5.44 -4.57 6.44
C GLU A 173 4.00 -5.08 6.31
N SER A 174 3.09 -4.61 7.18
CA SER A 174 1.67 -4.98 7.09
C SER A 174 1.01 -4.45 5.80
N LYS A 175 1.35 -3.23 5.38
CA LYS A 175 0.88 -2.69 4.08
C LYS A 175 1.49 -3.45 2.91
N GLU A 176 2.79 -3.76 2.94
CA GLU A 176 3.49 -4.49 1.88
C GLU A 176 2.92 -5.90 1.70
N THR A 177 2.77 -6.65 2.78
CA THR A 177 2.15 -7.99 2.77
C THR A 177 0.71 -7.93 2.25
N GLY A 178 -0.07 -6.94 2.69
CA GLY A 178 -1.45 -6.78 2.23
C GLY A 178 -1.60 -6.28 0.79
N ALA A 179 -0.57 -5.63 0.22
CA ALA A 179 -0.52 -5.27 -1.19
C ALA A 179 -0.18 -6.49 -2.04
N MET A 180 0.81 -7.30 -1.61
CA MET A 180 1.19 -8.55 -2.28
C MET A 180 0.03 -9.55 -2.33
N GLU A 181 -0.72 -9.68 -1.24
CA GLU A 181 -1.88 -10.57 -1.19
C GLU A 181 -2.99 -10.13 -2.16
N ARG A 182 -3.28 -8.82 -2.21
CA ARG A 182 -4.24 -8.28 -3.19
C ARG A 182 -3.78 -8.45 -4.63
N ALA A 183 -2.49 -8.25 -4.91
CA ALA A 183 -1.91 -8.50 -6.22
C ALA A 183 -2.03 -9.98 -6.64
N ARG A 184 -1.80 -10.91 -5.71
CA ARG A 184 -2.01 -12.36 -5.94
C ARG A 184 -3.47 -12.67 -6.23
N GLN A 185 -4.40 -12.17 -5.41
CA GLN A 185 -5.83 -12.41 -5.60
C GLN A 185 -6.33 -11.84 -6.94
N ALA A 186 -5.87 -10.65 -7.34
CA ALA A 186 -6.16 -10.07 -8.64
C ALA A 186 -5.64 -10.94 -9.79
N SER A 187 -4.41 -11.46 -9.69
CA SER A 187 -3.83 -12.38 -10.67
C SER A 187 -4.62 -13.68 -10.78
N GLU A 188 -5.01 -14.29 -9.66
CA GLU A 188 -5.83 -15.51 -9.67
C GLU A 188 -7.24 -15.29 -10.24
N ARG A 189 -7.84 -14.13 -9.99
CA ARG A 189 -9.12 -13.73 -10.59
C ARG A 189 -8.99 -13.58 -12.11
N ALA A 190 -7.91 -12.95 -12.58
CA ALA A 190 -7.62 -12.82 -14.00
C ALA A 190 -7.46 -14.19 -14.68
N VAL A 191 -6.71 -15.12 -14.07
CA VAL A 191 -6.53 -16.49 -14.60
C VAL A 191 -7.84 -17.29 -14.60
N ARG A 192 -8.65 -17.18 -13.55
CA ARG A 192 -9.97 -17.83 -13.48
C ARG A 192 -10.94 -17.28 -14.53
N ALA A 193 -10.97 -15.97 -14.72
CA ALA A 193 -11.77 -15.33 -15.77
C ALA A 193 -11.34 -15.83 -17.15
N GLN A 194 -10.03 -15.92 -17.42
CA GLN A 194 -9.51 -16.42 -18.70
C GLN A 194 -9.87 -17.88 -18.98
N ARG A 195 -9.80 -18.76 -17.97
CA ARG A 195 -10.23 -20.17 -18.10
C ARG A 195 -11.73 -20.32 -18.30
N ALA A 196 -12.55 -19.51 -17.61
CA ALA A 196 -14.00 -19.51 -17.81
C ALA A 196 -14.37 -19.11 -19.23
N THR A 197 -13.73 -18.07 -19.79
CA THR A 197 -13.94 -17.62 -21.17
C THR A 197 -13.54 -18.68 -22.20
N VAL A 198 -12.42 -19.38 -22.00
CA VAL A 198 -11.98 -20.47 -22.90
C VAL A 198 -12.93 -21.67 -22.85
N LEU A 199 -13.41 -22.05 -21.65
CA LEU A 199 -14.41 -23.11 -21.49
C LEU A 199 -15.76 -22.75 -22.10
N LEU A 200 -16.18 -21.47 -22.02
CA LEU A 200 -17.39 -20.96 -22.67
C LEU A 200 -17.26 -20.97 -24.20
N LEU A 201 -16.10 -20.57 -24.73
CA LEU A 201 -15.81 -20.61 -26.17
C LEU A 201 -15.78 -22.04 -26.71
N LEU A 202 -15.15 -22.98 -25.99
CA LEU A 202 -15.12 -24.41 -26.37
C LEU A 202 -16.48 -25.10 -26.20
N GLY A 203 -17.20 -24.80 -25.12
CA GLY A 203 -18.55 -25.33 -24.89
C GLY A 203 -19.58 -24.80 -25.89
N GLY A 204 -19.45 -23.53 -26.30
CA GLY A 204 -20.29 -22.92 -27.33
C GLY A 204 -20.02 -23.45 -28.74
N SER A 205 -18.78 -23.84 -29.04
CA SER A 205 -18.43 -24.44 -30.34
C SER A 205 -18.78 -25.92 -30.44
N GLY A 206 -18.83 -26.64 -29.31
CA GLY A 206 -19.29 -28.05 -29.27
C GLY A 206 -20.80 -28.24 -29.49
N PHE A 207 -21.62 -27.22 -29.25
CA PHE A 207 -23.07 -27.25 -29.54
C PHE A 207 -23.43 -26.76 -30.95
N GLY A 208 -22.43 -26.36 -31.75
CA GLY A 208 -22.60 -25.81 -33.10
C GLY A 208 -22.27 -26.76 -34.25
N LEU A 209 -22.00 -28.05 -33.97
CA LEU A 209 -21.75 -29.10 -34.98
C LEU A 209 -22.86 -30.14 -34.96
#